data_AF-Q4JBX6-F1
#
_entry.id   AF-Q4JBX6-F1
#
_cell.length_a   1.000
_cell.length_b   1.000
_cell.length_c   1.000
_cell.angle_alpha   90.00
_cell.angle_beta   90.00
_cell.angle_gamma   90.00
#
_symmetry.space_group_name_H-M   'P 1'
#
loop_
_entity.id
_entity.type
_entity.pdbx_description
1 polymer ?
#
loop_
_entity_poly.entity_id
_entity_poly.type
_entity_poly.pdbx_seq_one_letter_code
_entity_poly.pdbx_strand_id
1 'polypeptide(L)'
;MTRLEIYINVYEFRNSIAKFKVQRILQGWMELEGGYLAKEFGRYAVVVESTFPKDRLKELEELDIGSFHEVLWKPGNFRNILPLQIAESYVETSYELCLQPFPGMDLINNVARDNFELRIKDCCVSIRVNETNIKSGLKLILNAFRLYYKIIEAQEETALSIAQKSLQL
;
A
#
# COMPACT_ATOMS: atom_id res chain seq x y z
N MET A 1 -5.74 13.48 8.17
CA MET A 1 -5.44 12.21 7.48
C MET A 1 -4.87 11.28 8.51
N THR A 2 -5.34 10.04 8.53
CA THR A 2 -4.89 9.01 9.47
C THR A 2 -3.87 8.12 8.78
N ARG A 3 -2.70 7.94 9.40
CA ARG A 3 -1.71 6.96 8.93
C ARG A 3 -2.12 5.54 9.32
N LEU A 4 -2.04 4.63 8.36
CA LEU A 4 -2.25 3.19 8.53
C LEU A 4 -1.06 2.44 7.92
N GLU A 5 -0.55 1.45 8.62
CA GLU A 5 0.54 0.59 8.17
C GLU A 5 0.12 -0.86 8.32
N ILE A 6 0.18 -1.61 7.22
CA ILE A 6 -0.08 -3.05 7.21
C ILE A 6 1.25 -3.77 7.04
N TYR A 7 1.68 -4.45 8.09
CA TYR A 7 2.91 -5.24 8.12
C TYR A 7 2.62 -6.66 7.66
N ILE A 8 3.15 -7.05 6.51
CA ILE A 8 3.08 -8.42 6.00
C ILE A 8 4.20 -9.31 6.56
N ASN A 9 5.10 -8.72 7.35
CA ASN A 9 6.11 -9.42 8.15
C ASN A 9 5.95 -9.06 9.63
N VAL A 10 5.55 -10.05 10.42
CA VAL A 10 5.25 -9.89 11.85
C VAL A 10 6.50 -9.59 12.69
N TYR A 11 7.68 -10.05 12.26
CA TYR A 11 8.93 -9.73 12.94
C TYR A 11 9.31 -8.27 12.78
N GLU A 12 9.10 -7.72 11.57
CA GLU A 12 9.32 -6.30 11.30
C GLU A 12 8.36 -5.43 12.09
N PHE A 13 7.11 -5.85 12.22
CA PHE A 13 6.14 -5.22 13.12
C PHE A 13 6.66 -5.20 14.56
N ARG A 14 7.04 -6.35 15.14
CA ARG A 14 7.53 -6.43 16.52
C ARG A 14 8.75 -5.52 16.75
N ASN A 15 9.68 -5.49 15.80
CA ASN A 15 10.83 -4.60 15.85
C ASN A 15 10.42 -3.12 15.79
N SER A 16 9.45 -2.77 14.94
CA SER A 16 8.95 -1.40 14.81
C SER A 16 8.28 -0.88 16.08
N ILE A 17 7.54 -1.75 16.78
CA ILE A 17 6.79 -1.37 17.97
C ILE A 17 7.57 -1.53 19.29
N ALA A 18 8.70 -2.26 19.29
CA ALA A 18 9.47 -2.58 20.50
C ALA A 18 9.99 -1.34 21.26
N LYS A 19 10.14 -0.21 20.57
CA LYS A 19 10.57 1.07 21.15
C LYS A 19 9.46 1.82 21.89
N PHE A 20 8.20 1.42 21.74
CA PHE A 20 7.07 2.11 22.34
C PHE A 20 6.61 1.41 23.61
N LYS A 21 6.21 2.20 24.61
CA LYS A 21 5.56 1.67 25.80
C LYS A 21 4.09 1.40 25.50
N VAL A 22 3.61 0.21 25.87
CA VAL A 22 2.17 -0.09 25.82
C VAL A 22 1.48 0.62 26.98
N GLN A 23 0.52 1.49 26.65
CA GLN A 23 -0.24 2.25 27.64
C GLN A 23 -1.44 1.45 28.15
N ARG A 24 -2.17 0.80 27.25
CA ARG A 24 -3.31 -0.07 27.57
C ARG A 24 -3.63 -1.03 26.42
N ILE A 25 -4.46 -2.03 26.70
CA ILE A 25 -4.99 -2.96 25.70
C ILE A 25 -6.51 -2.81 25.67
N LEU A 26 -7.07 -2.57 24.48
CA LEU A 26 -8.50 -2.40 24.24
C LEU A 26 -8.95 -3.35 23.13
N GLN A 27 -9.82 -4.32 23.43
CA GLN A 27 -10.38 -5.25 22.44
C GLN A 27 -9.27 -5.97 21.61
N GLY A 28 -8.15 -6.30 22.25
CA GLY A 28 -6.99 -6.92 21.62
C GLY A 28 -6.08 -5.97 20.84
N TRP A 29 -6.38 -4.67 20.77
CA TRP A 29 -5.49 -3.64 20.23
C TRP A 29 -4.64 -3.05 21.35
N MET A 30 -3.33 -2.95 21.12
CA MET A 30 -2.38 -2.28 21.99
C MET A 30 -2.38 -0.79 21.67
N GLU A 31 -2.64 0.06 22.66
CA GLU A 31 -2.43 1.49 22.55
C GLU A 31 -1.00 1.82 22.96
N LEU A 32 -0.25 2.34 21.99
CA LEU A 32 1.16 2.65 22.12
C LEU A 32 1.35 4.12 22.48
N GLU A 33 2.34 4.40 23.33
CA GLU A 33 2.84 5.75 23.54
C GLU A 33 3.20 6.39 22.19
N GLY A 34 2.79 7.63 21.96
CA GLY A 34 2.88 8.28 20.64
C GLY A 34 1.57 8.29 19.85
N GLY A 35 0.48 7.74 20.40
CA GLY A 35 -0.86 7.91 19.85
C GLY A 35 -1.18 6.96 18.71
N TYR A 36 -0.71 5.71 18.80
CA TYR A 36 -0.99 4.65 17.82
C TYR A 36 -1.72 3.47 18.46
N LEU A 37 -2.48 2.76 17.64
CA LEU A 37 -3.08 1.46 17.94
C LEU A 37 -2.37 0.40 17.11
N ALA A 38 -2.02 -0.72 17.74
CA ALA A 38 -1.30 -1.81 17.10
C ALA A 38 -1.95 -3.16 17.41
N LYS A 39 -2.04 -4.06 16.42
CA LYS A 39 -2.55 -5.43 16.63
C LYS A 39 -1.91 -6.42 15.67
N GLU A 40 -1.57 -7.59 16.19
CA GLU A 40 -1.05 -8.73 15.43
C GLU A 40 -2.20 -9.69 15.08
N PHE A 41 -2.26 -10.15 13.83
CA PHE A 41 -3.30 -11.01 13.26
C PHE A 41 -2.75 -12.34 12.73
N GLY A 42 -1.82 -12.94 13.47
CA GLY A 42 -1.17 -14.22 13.16
C GLY A 42 -0.20 -14.17 11.98
N ARG A 43 -0.68 -13.76 10.79
CA ARG A 43 0.10 -13.67 9.54
C ARG A 43 0.52 -12.27 9.14
N TYR A 44 -0.05 -11.26 9.78
CA TYR A 44 0.25 -9.85 9.54
C TYR A 44 0.03 -9.07 10.84
N ALA A 45 0.40 -7.80 10.82
CA ALA A 45 0.06 -6.88 11.88
C ALA A 45 -0.32 -5.53 11.31
N VAL A 46 -1.00 -4.72 12.11
CA VAL A 46 -1.48 -3.40 11.73
C VAL A 46 -1.05 -2.39 12.78
N VAL A 47 -0.58 -1.23 12.32
CA VAL A 47 -0.39 -0.02 13.12
C VAL A 47 -1.25 1.08 12.51
N VAL A 48 -2.02 1.78 13.32
CA VAL A 48 -2.87 2.89 12.87
C VAL A 48 -2.85 4.00 13.91
N GLU A 49 -3.01 5.25 13.51
CA GLU A 49 -3.15 6.34 14.49
C GLU A 49 -4.39 6.13 15.37
N SER A 50 -4.28 6.51 16.65
CA SER A 50 -5.35 6.39 17.65
C SER A 50 -6.58 7.26 17.36
N THR A 51 -6.46 8.21 16.44
CA THR A 51 -7.56 9.02 15.89
C THR A 51 -8.48 8.22 14.97
N PHE A 52 -8.07 7.03 14.53
CA PHE A 52 -8.87 6.18 13.66
C PHE A 52 -10.17 5.72 14.33
N PRO A 53 -11.32 5.73 13.62
CA PRO A 53 -12.60 5.35 14.21
C PRO A 53 -12.61 3.91 14.76
N LYS A 54 -12.88 3.76 16.06
CA LYS A 54 -12.77 2.48 16.77
C LYS A 54 -13.75 1.42 16.24
N ASP A 55 -14.93 1.84 15.81
CA ASP A 55 -15.97 1.01 15.20
C ASP A 55 -15.55 0.42 13.84
N ARG A 56 -14.54 1.04 13.19
CA ARG A 56 -13.97 0.62 11.92
C ARG A 56 -12.74 -0.27 12.04
N LEU A 57 -12.19 -0.47 13.25
CA LEU A 57 -11.03 -1.35 13.46
C LEU A 57 -11.28 -2.79 12.97
N LYS A 58 -12.53 -3.24 13.01
CA LYS A 58 -12.96 -4.54 12.46
C LYS A 58 -12.72 -4.68 10.95
N GLU A 59 -12.65 -3.57 10.21
CA GLU A 59 -12.37 -3.59 8.76
C GLU A 59 -10.91 -4.01 8.48
N LEU A 60 -10.03 -3.85 9.47
CA LEU A 60 -8.61 -4.20 9.39
C LEU A 60 -8.34 -5.67 9.76
N GLU A 61 -9.38 -6.41 10.12
CA GLU A 61 -9.31 -7.83 10.42
C GLU A 61 -9.56 -8.67 9.16
N GLU A 62 -9.00 -9.88 9.09
CA GLU A 62 -9.16 -10.81 7.97
C GLU A 62 -8.74 -10.25 6.59
N LEU A 63 -7.68 -9.45 6.54
CA LEU A 63 -7.12 -8.99 5.27
C LEU A 63 -6.53 -10.16 4.47
N ASP A 64 -6.70 -10.13 3.14
CA ASP A 64 -6.08 -11.11 2.23
C ASP A 64 -4.60 -10.77 2.00
N ILE A 65 -3.75 -11.18 2.93
CA ILE A 65 -2.31 -10.90 2.91
C ILE A 65 -1.59 -11.56 1.73
N GLY A 66 -2.11 -12.67 1.19
CA GLY A 66 -1.52 -13.35 0.03
C GLY A 66 -1.37 -12.41 -1.16
N SER A 67 -2.43 -11.63 -1.44
CA SER A 67 -2.42 -10.62 -2.50
C SER A 67 -1.41 -9.48 -2.29
N PHE A 68 -1.01 -9.19 -1.05
CA PHE A 68 -0.04 -8.13 -0.77
C PHE A 68 1.38 -8.57 -1.12
N HIS A 69 1.72 -9.84 -0.85
CA HIS A 69 3.03 -10.37 -1.23
C HIS A 69 3.27 -10.26 -2.74
N GLU A 70 2.25 -10.49 -3.57
CA GLU A 70 2.35 -10.41 -5.03
C GLU A 70 2.81 -9.04 -5.54
N VAL A 71 2.48 -7.97 -4.82
CA VAL A 71 2.74 -6.59 -5.26
C VAL A 71 3.85 -5.91 -4.47
N LEU A 72 4.07 -6.28 -3.22
CA LEU A 72 5.10 -5.68 -2.37
C LEU A 72 6.45 -6.39 -2.50
N TRP A 73 6.50 -7.62 -3.00
CA TRP A 73 7.75 -8.38 -3.16
C TRP A 73 8.25 -8.43 -4.60
N LYS A 74 7.89 -7.42 -5.41
CA LYS A 74 8.41 -7.29 -6.76
C LYS A 74 9.91 -6.97 -6.75
N PRO A 75 10.71 -7.56 -7.65
CA PRO A 75 12.13 -7.23 -7.78
C PRO A 75 12.35 -5.72 -7.92
N GLY A 76 13.38 -5.18 -7.26
CA GLY A 76 13.68 -3.74 -7.28
C GLY A 76 12.82 -2.87 -6.36
N ASN A 77 11.67 -3.35 -5.87
CA ASN A 77 10.82 -2.61 -4.92
C ASN A 77 10.27 -3.50 -3.79
N PHE A 78 11.14 -4.31 -3.19
CA PHE A 78 10.77 -5.16 -2.07
C PHE A 78 10.38 -4.33 -0.84
N ARG A 79 9.19 -4.59 -0.28
CA ARG A 79 8.64 -3.96 0.91
C ARG A 79 7.89 -4.98 1.77
N ASN A 80 7.96 -4.84 3.08
CA ASN A 80 7.23 -5.67 4.05
C ASN A 80 6.08 -4.91 4.73
N ILE A 81 5.88 -3.66 4.35
CA ILE A 81 4.89 -2.75 4.91
C ILE A 81 4.13 -2.15 3.73
N LEU A 82 2.80 -2.13 3.81
CA LEU A 82 1.96 -1.26 3.00
C LEU A 82 1.58 -0.03 3.84
N PRO A 83 2.29 1.10 3.70
CA PRO A 83 1.92 2.34 4.34
C PRO A 83 0.84 3.07 3.51
N LEU A 84 -0.19 3.52 4.21
CA LEU A 84 -1.36 4.18 3.66
C LEU A 84 -1.70 5.45 4.44
N GLN A 85 -2.34 6.39 3.74
CA GLN A 85 -2.97 7.56 4.29
C GLN A 85 -4.48 7.46 4.04
N ILE A 86 -5.25 7.49 5.11
CA ILE A 86 -6.71 7.42 5.07
C ILE A 86 -7.25 8.83 5.31
N ALA A 87 -8.07 9.30 4.39
CA ALA A 87 -8.89 10.49 4.54
C ALA A 87 -10.37 10.09 4.60
N GLU A 88 -11.25 11.05 4.85
CA GLU A 88 -12.70 10.80 4.91
C GLU A 88 -13.26 10.24 3.60
N SER A 89 -12.67 10.61 2.46
CA SER A 89 -13.17 10.26 1.13
C SER A 89 -12.24 9.39 0.28
N TYR A 90 -11.03 9.09 0.76
CA TYR A 90 -10.07 8.31 -0.01
C TYR A 90 -9.07 7.54 0.86
N VAL A 91 -8.48 6.51 0.26
CA VAL A 91 -7.27 5.84 0.74
C VAL A 91 -6.16 6.06 -0.28
N GLU A 92 -4.97 6.41 0.18
CA GLU A 92 -3.83 6.67 -0.69
C GLU A 92 -2.59 5.94 -0.17
N THR A 93 -1.78 5.38 -1.05
CA THR A 93 -0.48 4.82 -0.67
C THR A 93 0.49 5.93 -0.28
N SER A 94 1.22 5.74 0.82
CA SER A 94 2.24 6.70 1.24
C SER A 94 3.42 6.73 0.25
N TYR A 95 4.11 7.87 0.22
CA TYR A 95 5.31 8.11 -0.59
C TYR A 95 6.46 7.14 -0.27
N GLU A 96 6.45 6.46 0.87
CA GLU A 96 7.45 5.46 1.27
C GLU A 96 7.49 4.24 0.34
N LEU A 97 6.41 3.97 -0.38
CA LEU A 97 6.38 2.96 -1.45
C LEU A 97 7.01 3.46 -2.76
N CYS A 98 7.08 4.79 -2.95
CA CYS A 98 7.62 5.52 -4.11
C CYS A 98 7.71 4.70 -5.40
N LEU A 99 6.58 4.51 -6.07
CA LEU A 99 6.59 3.92 -7.41
C LEU A 99 7.21 4.92 -8.41
N GLN A 100 7.82 4.40 -9.47
CA GLN A 100 8.49 5.23 -10.47
C GLN A 100 7.46 5.76 -11.49
N PRO A 101 7.50 7.05 -11.85
CA PRO A 101 6.70 7.58 -12.95
C PRO A 101 7.07 6.90 -14.27
N PHE A 102 6.07 6.73 -15.14
CA PHE A 102 6.26 6.13 -16.47
C PHE A 102 5.36 6.79 -17.52
N PRO A 103 5.67 6.69 -18.82
CA PRO A 103 4.85 7.26 -19.88
C PRO A 103 3.46 6.60 -19.97
N GLY A 104 2.42 7.40 -20.19
CA GLY A 104 1.04 6.91 -20.39
C GLY A 104 0.19 6.81 -19.11
N MET A 105 0.68 7.33 -17.97
CA MET A 105 -0.10 7.41 -16.73
C MET A 105 -1.41 8.20 -16.89
N ASP A 106 -1.41 9.25 -17.70
CA ASP A 106 -2.59 10.05 -18.03
C ASP A 106 -3.66 9.21 -18.74
N LEU A 107 -3.26 8.36 -19.68
CA LEU A 107 -4.16 7.43 -20.36
C LEU A 107 -4.77 6.42 -19.38
N ILE A 108 -3.97 5.90 -18.45
CA ILE A 108 -4.44 4.99 -17.41
C ILE A 108 -5.44 5.69 -16.50
N ASN A 109 -5.11 6.90 -16.02
CA ASN A 109 -6.01 7.67 -15.18
C ASN A 109 -7.34 7.98 -15.89
N ASN A 110 -7.32 8.22 -17.21
CA ASN A 110 -8.55 8.42 -17.98
C ASN A 110 -9.44 7.17 -18.00
N VAL A 111 -8.84 5.97 -18.11
CA VAL A 111 -9.56 4.69 -18.14
C VAL A 111 -9.99 4.24 -16.75
N ALA A 112 -9.16 4.46 -15.74
CA ALA A 112 -9.34 3.99 -14.37
C ALA A 112 -10.01 5.01 -13.43
N ARG A 113 -10.46 6.16 -13.96
CA ARG A 113 -10.97 7.33 -13.20
C ARG A 113 -12.00 7.00 -12.11
N ASP A 114 -12.81 5.97 -12.32
CA ASP A 114 -13.88 5.56 -11.41
C ASP A 114 -13.40 4.56 -10.33
N ASN A 115 -12.13 4.13 -10.40
CA ASN A 115 -11.54 3.12 -9.52
C ASN A 115 -10.34 3.64 -8.74
N PHE A 116 -9.36 4.23 -9.43
CA PHE A 116 -8.14 4.76 -8.81
C PHE A 116 -7.49 5.84 -9.68
N GLU A 117 -6.62 6.63 -9.04
CA GLU A 117 -5.81 7.66 -9.68
C GLU A 117 -4.34 7.42 -9.31
N LEU A 118 -3.47 7.40 -10.32
CA LEU A 118 -2.02 7.45 -10.14
C LEU A 118 -1.59 8.91 -10.07
N ARG A 119 -1.02 9.33 -8.93
CA ARG A 119 -0.63 10.74 -8.71
C ARG A 119 0.88 10.84 -8.59
N ILE A 120 1.47 11.83 -9.27
CA ILE A 120 2.89 12.12 -9.16
C ILE A 120 3.08 13.20 -8.11
N LYS A 121 3.93 12.92 -7.12
CA LYS A 121 4.39 13.89 -6.13
C LYS A 121 5.87 13.63 -5.83
N ASP A 122 6.70 14.66 -5.93
CA ASP A 122 8.14 14.58 -5.63
C ASP A 122 8.85 13.41 -6.33
N CYS A 123 8.55 13.22 -7.63
CA CYS A 123 9.05 12.12 -8.47
C CYS A 123 8.59 10.70 -8.04
N CYS A 124 7.66 10.59 -7.11
CA CYS A 124 7.05 9.33 -6.70
C CYS A 124 5.61 9.24 -7.20
N VAL A 125 5.20 8.04 -7.61
CA VAL A 125 3.80 7.73 -7.90
C VAL A 125 3.12 7.16 -6.66
N SER A 126 2.02 7.78 -6.24
CA SER A 126 1.06 7.23 -5.29
C SER A 126 -0.19 6.71 -6.01
N ILE A 127 -0.83 5.70 -5.43
CA ILE A 127 -2.13 5.22 -5.84
C ILE A 127 -3.16 5.78 -4.86
N ARG A 128 -4.16 6.49 -5.38
CA ARG A 128 -5.32 6.98 -4.63
C ARG A 128 -6.59 6.27 -5.07
N VAL A 129 -7.42 5.86 -4.12
CA VAL A 129 -8.73 5.26 -4.37
C VAL A 129 -9.80 6.05 -3.62
N ASN A 130 -10.87 6.46 -4.31
CA ASN A 130 -12.00 7.16 -3.71
C ASN A 130 -13.01 6.15 -3.15
N GLU A 131 -12.56 5.35 -2.19
CA GLU A 131 -13.35 4.33 -1.52
C GLU A 131 -13.19 4.49 -0.01
N THR A 132 -14.32 4.54 0.69
CA THR A 132 -14.38 4.79 2.13
C THR A 132 -14.20 3.51 2.91
N ASN A 133 -14.68 2.36 2.40
CA ASN A 133 -14.51 1.06 3.03
C ASN A 133 -13.08 0.56 2.85
N ILE A 134 -12.38 0.25 3.94
CA ILE A 134 -10.94 -0.08 3.85
C ILE A 134 -10.70 -1.38 3.08
N LYS A 135 -11.52 -2.42 3.28
CA LYS A 135 -11.33 -3.69 2.56
C LYS A 135 -11.48 -3.50 1.05
N SER A 136 -12.51 -2.78 0.62
CA SER A 136 -12.72 -2.44 -0.79
C SER A 136 -11.61 -1.55 -1.33
N GLY A 137 -11.18 -0.53 -0.57
CA GLY A 137 -10.10 0.37 -0.95
C GLY A 137 -8.77 -0.35 -1.11
N LEU A 138 -8.42 -1.25 -0.18
CA LEU A 138 -7.25 -2.11 -0.27
C LEU A 138 -7.29 -2.99 -1.52
N LYS A 139 -8.44 -3.59 -1.85
CA LYS A 139 -8.60 -4.38 -3.06
C LYS A 139 -8.33 -3.56 -4.32
N LEU A 140 -8.83 -2.32 -4.38
CA LEU A 140 -8.57 -1.40 -5.49
C LEU A 140 -7.10 -1.00 -5.56
N ILE A 141 -6.45 -0.73 -4.42
CA ILE A 141 -5.01 -0.45 -4.34
C ILE A 141 -4.19 -1.63 -4.88
N LEU A 142 -4.50 -2.86 -4.46
CA LEU A 142 -3.83 -4.06 -4.93
C LEU A 142 -3.99 -4.24 -6.45
N ASN A 143 -5.20 -3.99 -6.97
CA ASN A 143 -5.44 -4.02 -8.42
C ASN A 143 -4.63 -2.97 -9.17
N ALA A 144 -4.53 -1.75 -8.63
CA ALA A 144 -3.74 -0.68 -9.20
C ALA A 144 -2.24 -1.02 -9.21
N PHE A 145 -1.71 -1.62 -8.14
CA PHE A 145 -0.34 -2.14 -8.13
C PHE A 145 -0.13 -3.23 -9.18
N ARG A 146 -1.04 -4.21 -9.28
CA ARG A 146 -0.95 -5.26 -10.30
C ARG A 146 -0.93 -4.68 -11.70
N LEU A 147 -1.76 -3.67 -11.97
CA LEU A 147 -1.75 -2.98 -13.25
C LEU A 147 -0.43 -2.24 -13.48
N TYR A 148 0.04 -1.47 -12.49
CA TYR A 148 1.31 -0.75 -12.54
C TYR A 148 2.44 -1.70 -12.97
N TYR A 149 2.65 -2.80 -12.25
CA TYR A 149 3.75 -3.71 -12.55
C TYR A 149 3.60 -4.40 -13.91
N LYS A 150 2.38 -4.77 -14.32
CA LYS A 150 2.14 -5.33 -15.66
C LYS A 150 2.52 -4.34 -16.77
N ILE A 151 2.30 -3.05 -16.55
CA ILE A 151 2.63 -2.02 -17.53
C ILE A 151 4.15 -1.81 -17.59
N ILE A 152 4.82 -1.76 -16.43
CA ILE A 152 6.28 -1.68 -16.38
C ILE A 152 6.91 -2.89 -17.08
N GLU A 153 6.46 -4.11 -16.76
CA GLU A 153 6.93 -5.35 -17.39
C GLU A 153 6.74 -5.29 -18.93
N ALA A 154 5.56 -4.88 -19.41
CA ALA A 154 5.29 -4.74 -20.84
C ALA A 154 6.16 -3.66 -21.53
N GLN A 155 6.47 -2.57 -20.82
CA GLN A 155 7.35 -1.52 -21.33
C GLN A 155 8.80 -1.99 -21.44
N GLU A 156 9.29 -2.74 -20.44
CA GLU A 156 10.63 -3.33 -20.46
C GLU A 156 10.78 -4.34 -21.61
N GLU A 157 9.80 -5.22 -21.81
CA GLU A 157 9.78 -6.18 -22.93
C GLU A 157 9.78 -5.46 -24.29
N THR A 158 8.97 -4.41 -24.41
CA THR A 158 8.90 -3.61 -25.65
C THR A 158 10.22 -2.91 -25.92
N ALA A 159 10.83 -2.29 -24.89
CA ALA A 159 12.11 -1.62 -25.00
C ALA A 159 13.22 -2.59 -25.41
N LEU A 160 13.29 -3.77 -24.79
CA LEU A 160 14.24 -4.81 -25.13
C LEU A 160 14.08 -5.27 -26.59
N SER A 161 12.85 -5.52 -27.03
CA SER A 161 12.57 -5.93 -28.41
C SER A 161 13.00 -4.88 -29.43
N ILE A 162 12.75 -3.59 -29.15
CA ILE A 162 13.17 -2.48 -30.00
C ILE A 162 14.70 -2.39 -30.05
N ALA A 163 15.38 -2.52 -28.90
CA ALA A 163 16.84 -2.46 -28.83
C ALA A 163 17.49 -3.60 -29.63
N GLN A 164 17.03 -4.84 -29.46
CA GLN A 164 17.52 -6.00 -30.22
C GLN A 164 17.39 -5.80 -31.73
N LYS A 165 16.19 -5.43 -32.19
CA LYS A 165 15.93 -5.15 -33.61
C LYS A 165 16.79 -4.02 -34.17
N SER A 166 17.01 -2.96 -33.39
CA SER A 166 17.76 -1.78 -33.82
C SER A 166 19.28 -2.05 -33.87
N LEU A 167 19.77 -2.92 -32.99
CA LEU A 167 21.18 -3.28 -32.88
C LEU A 167 21.55 -4.56 -33.67
N GLN A 168 20.58 -5.21 -34.33
CA GLN A 168 20.76 -6.49 -35.03
C GLN A 168 21.29 -7.62 -34.13
N LEU A 169 20.88 -7.62 -32.87
CA LEU A 169 21.10 -8.71 -31.90
C LEU A 169 19.91 -9.66 -31.91
#